data_AF-A0A0N0V1M2-F1
#
_entry.id   AF-A0A0N0V1M2-F1
#
_cell.length_a   1.000
_cell.length_b   1.000
_cell.length_c   1.000
_cell.angle_alpha   90.00
_cell.angle_beta   90.00
_cell.angle_gamma   90.00
#
_symmetry.space_group_name_H-M   'P 1'
#
loop_
_entity.id
_entity.type
_entity.pdbx_description
1 polymer ?
#
loop_
_entity_poly.entity_id
_entity_poly.type
_entity_poly.pdbx_seq_one_letter_code
_entity_poly.pdbx_strand_id
1 'polypeptide(L)'
;MTPFQLLMKHRELILPIHQEQKSIPKTYKKLLEKLPEIKTIKFNTFKQYMPRLIEIADQLGQEIKTIESEKNKLKKSLQENALVIHDLKIQNEQLQPDENINFQPGKKIKVDGWNVVRGNDGYFRANRKIRGKVISVYLGKKFNESKAQEKIKIKMEKLVLK
;
A
#
# COMPACT_ATOMS: atom_id res chain seq x y z
N MET A 1 12.44 -2.66 -41.28
CA MET A 1 11.19 -3.12 -40.64
C MET A 1 10.86 -4.50 -41.18
N THR A 2 10.71 -5.51 -40.33
CA THR A 2 10.38 -6.87 -40.78
C THR A 2 8.91 -6.98 -41.20
N PRO A 3 8.53 -7.99 -42.01
CA PRO A 3 7.14 -8.22 -42.35
C PRO A 3 6.24 -8.33 -41.12
N PHE A 4 6.69 -9.07 -40.10
CA PHE A 4 5.95 -9.22 -38.85
C PHE A 4 5.81 -7.89 -38.08
N GLN A 5 6.87 -7.07 -38.03
CA GLN A 5 6.79 -5.73 -37.40
C GLN A 5 5.77 -4.83 -38.08
N LEU A 6 5.67 -4.87 -39.42
CA LEU A 6 4.67 -4.11 -40.17
C LEU A 6 3.25 -4.59 -39.82
N LEU A 7 3.04 -5.90 -39.69
CA LEU A 7 1.75 -6.46 -39.27
C LEU A 7 1.37 -6.07 -37.84
N MET A 8 2.32 -6.13 -36.91
CA MET A 8 2.12 -5.70 -35.52
C MET A 8 1.82 -4.21 -35.40
N LYS A 9 2.50 -3.38 -36.20
CA LYS A 9 2.29 -1.92 -36.25
C LYS A 9 0.85 -1.59 -36.67
N HIS A 10 0.32 -2.30 -37.65
CA HIS A 10 -1.01 -2.06 -38.23
C HIS A 10 -2.07 -3.05 -37.73
N ARG A 11 -1.82 -3.74 -36.60
CA ARG A 11 -2.70 -4.82 -36.09
C ARG A 11 -4.14 -4.38 -35.83
N GLU A 12 -4.33 -3.14 -35.38
CA GLU A 12 -5.65 -2.57 -35.09
C GLU A 12 -6.51 -2.40 -36.35
N LEU A 13 -5.90 -2.28 -37.52
CA LEU A 13 -6.60 -2.27 -38.79
C LEU A 13 -6.75 -3.69 -39.37
N ILE A 14 -5.70 -4.50 -39.26
CA ILE A 14 -5.63 -5.83 -39.86
C ILE A 14 -6.60 -6.81 -39.19
N LEU A 15 -6.67 -6.83 -37.86
CA LEU A 15 -7.46 -7.81 -37.11
C LEU A 15 -8.97 -7.64 -37.31
N PRO A 16 -9.57 -6.43 -37.27
CA PRO A 16 -11.00 -6.26 -37.56
C PRO A 16 -11.35 -6.67 -39.00
N ILE A 17 -10.50 -6.29 -39.97
CA ILE A 17 -10.69 -6.72 -41.36
C ILE A 17 -10.65 -8.24 -41.46
N HIS A 18 -9.76 -8.91 -40.72
CA HIS A 18 -9.73 -10.37 -40.70
C HIS A 18 -10.98 -10.98 -40.06
N GLN A 19 -11.46 -10.42 -38.96
CA GLN A 19 -12.69 -10.86 -38.28
C GLN A 19 -13.92 -10.74 -39.20
N GLU A 20 -14.01 -9.67 -40.00
CA GLU A 20 -15.05 -9.51 -41.01
C GLU A 20 -14.94 -10.54 -42.15
N GLN A 21 -13.72 -10.72 -42.69
CA GLN A 21 -13.51 -11.53 -43.89
C GLN A 21 -13.41 -13.03 -43.62
N LYS A 22 -13.06 -13.43 -42.39
CA LYS A 22 -12.84 -14.81 -41.91
C LYS A 22 -11.94 -15.66 -42.80
N SER A 23 -11.09 -15.02 -43.60
CA SER A 23 -10.28 -15.68 -44.63
C SER A 23 -9.03 -14.86 -44.90
N ILE A 24 -7.85 -15.48 -44.72
CA ILE A 24 -6.55 -14.83 -44.93
C ILE A 24 -6.41 -14.27 -46.37
N PRO A 25 -6.73 -15.02 -47.45
CA PRO A 25 -6.71 -14.47 -48.81
C PRO A 25 -7.59 -13.23 -49.00
N LYS A 26 -8.84 -13.26 -48.49
CA LYS A 26 -9.77 -12.12 -48.61
C LYS A 26 -9.29 -10.91 -47.81
N THR A 27 -8.76 -11.17 -46.61
CA THR A 27 -8.16 -10.15 -45.74
C THR A 27 -7.00 -9.45 -46.46
N TYR A 28 -6.08 -10.21 -47.05
CA TYR A 28 -4.94 -9.66 -47.77
C TYR A 28 -5.37 -8.81 -48.98
N LYS A 29 -6.35 -9.28 -49.78
CA LYS A 29 -6.90 -8.50 -50.90
C LYS A 29 -7.49 -7.17 -50.43
N LYS A 30 -8.30 -7.19 -49.37
CA LYS A 30 -8.91 -5.98 -48.79
C LYS A 30 -7.86 -5.04 -48.18
N LEU A 31 -6.78 -5.59 -47.63
CA LEU A 31 -5.65 -4.80 -47.11
C LEU A 31 -4.83 -4.15 -48.23
N LEU A 32 -4.71 -4.73 -49.42
CA LEU A 32 -4.01 -4.09 -50.54
C LEU A 32 -4.67 -2.77 -50.96
N GLU A 33 -5.97 -2.64 -50.75
CA GLU A 33 -6.74 -1.43 -51.01
C GLU A 33 -6.61 -0.41 -49.87
N LYS A 34 -6.73 -0.87 -48.61
CA LYS A 34 -6.77 0.00 -47.42
C LYS A 34 -5.40 0.33 -46.81
N LEU A 35 -4.38 -0.50 -47.06
CA LEU A 35 -3.05 -0.38 -46.49
C LEU A 35 -2.01 -0.65 -47.59
N PRO A 36 -1.67 0.36 -48.43
CA PRO A 36 -0.75 0.17 -49.55
C PRO A 36 0.63 -0.35 -49.14
N GLU A 37 1.09 -0.05 -47.91
CA GLU A 37 2.34 -0.57 -47.34
C GLU A 37 2.40 -2.10 -47.29
N ILE A 38 1.24 -2.79 -47.23
CA ILE A 38 1.17 -4.24 -47.20
C ILE A 38 1.74 -4.88 -48.47
N LYS A 39 1.79 -4.13 -49.59
CA LYS A 39 2.39 -4.56 -50.86
C LYS A 39 3.87 -4.95 -50.72
N THR A 40 4.56 -4.43 -49.70
CA THR A 40 5.95 -4.78 -49.39
C THR A 40 6.11 -6.23 -48.91
N ILE A 41 5.02 -6.87 -48.45
CA ILE A 41 5.00 -8.24 -47.97
C ILE A 41 4.34 -9.13 -49.02
N LYS A 42 4.99 -10.21 -49.43
CA LYS A 42 4.37 -11.21 -50.32
C LYS A 42 3.24 -11.93 -49.60
N PHE A 43 2.19 -12.32 -50.33
CA PHE A 43 1.04 -13.05 -49.77
C PHE A 43 1.44 -14.28 -48.94
N ASN A 44 2.40 -15.08 -49.39
CA ASN A 44 2.85 -16.25 -48.63
C ASN A 44 3.45 -15.88 -47.27
N THR A 45 4.22 -14.81 -47.21
CA THR A 45 4.79 -14.28 -45.97
C THR A 45 3.69 -13.73 -45.05
N PHE A 46 2.72 -12.99 -45.60
CA PHE A 46 1.54 -12.54 -44.87
C PHE A 46 0.77 -13.73 -44.28
N LYS A 47 0.51 -14.75 -45.09
CA LYS A 47 -0.20 -15.98 -44.70
C LYS A 47 0.51 -16.73 -43.58
N GLN A 48 1.84 -16.77 -43.58
CA GLN A 48 2.63 -17.41 -42.53
C GLN A 48 2.55 -16.66 -41.20
N TYR A 49 2.56 -15.33 -41.22
CA TYR A 49 2.56 -14.52 -39.99
C TYR A 49 1.18 -14.24 -39.41
N MET A 50 0.12 -14.29 -40.23
CA MET A 50 -1.24 -13.96 -39.79
C MET A 50 -1.74 -14.83 -38.61
N PRO A 51 -1.55 -16.16 -38.58
CA PRO A 51 -1.94 -16.96 -37.42
C PRO A 51 -1.25 -16.51 -36.14
N ARG A 52 0.04 -16.17 -36.21
CA ARG A 52 0.81 -15.70 -35.04
C ARG A 52 0.32 -14.34 -34.56
N LEU A 53 -0.06 -13.45 -35.48
CA LEU A 53 -0.66 -12.16 -35.15
C LEU A 53 -1.99 -12.33 -34.39
N ILE A 54 -2.84 -13.26 -34.85
CA ILE A 54 -4.13 -13.57 -34.21
C ILE A 54 -3.89 -14.11 -32.80
N GLU A 55 -2.99 -15.09 -32.66
CA GLU A 55 -2.65 -15.68 -31.37
C GLU A 55 -2.17 -14.64 -30.36
N ILE A 56 -1.28 -13.73 -30.77
CA ILE A 56 -0.79 -12.65 -29.90
C ILE A 56 -1.93 -11.69 -29.54
N ALA A 57 -2.83 -11.37 -30.48
CA ALA A 57 -3.96 -10.50 -30.20
C ALA A 57 -4.93 -11.13 -29.19
N ASP A 58 -5.18 -12.44 -29.31
CA ASP A 58 -6.03 -13.18 -28.37
C ASP A 58 -5.41 -13.25 -26.98
N GLN A 59 -4.09 -13.52 -26.89
CA GLN A 59 -3.34 -13.50 -25.64
C GLN A 59 -3.41 -12.12 -24.96
N LEU A 60 -3.13 -11.05 -25.70
CA LEU A 60 -3.23 -9.68 -25.19
C LEU A 60 -4.66 -9.36 -24.72
N GLY A 61 -5.67 -9.82 -25.46
CA GLY A 61 -7.08 -9.64 -25.07
C GLY A 61 -7.44 -10.36 -23.76
N GLN A 62 -6.87 -11.54 -23.52
CA GLN A 62 -7.05 -12.26 -22.25
C GLN A 62 -6.30 -11.58 -21.10
N GLU A 63 -5.07 -11.13 -21.32
CA GLU A 63 -4.28 -10.40 -20.33
C GLU A 63 -4.97 -9.11 -19.90
N ILE A 64 -5.51 -8.33 -20.85
CA ILE A 64 -6.26 -7.10 -20.55
C ILE A 64 -7.46 -7.40 -19.66
N LYS A 65 -8.24 -8.44 -19.96
CA LYS A 65 -9.39 -8.86 -19.13
C LYS A 65 -8.96 -9.24 -17.72
N THR A 66 -7.86 -9.99 -17.59
CA THR A 66 -7.29 -10.36 -16.29
C THR A 66 -6.88 -9.13 -15.50
N ILE A 67 -6.13 -8.22 -16.11
CA ILE A 67 -5.67 -6.95 -15.50
C ILE A 67 -6.87 -6.10 -15.05
N GLU A 68 -7.91 -5.97 -15.86
CA GLU A 68 -9.13 -5.26 -15.49
C GLU A 68 -9.83 -5.90 -14.29
N SER A 69 -9.90 -7.24 -14.25
CA SER A 69 -10.49 -7.96 -13.14
C SER A 69 -9.71 -7.75 -11.82
N GLU A 70 -8.38 -7.76 -11.89
CA GLU A 70 -7.49 -7.54 -10.75
C GLU A 70 -7.55 -6.10 -10.25
N LYS A 71 -7.55 -5.13 -11.17
CA LYS A 71 -7.73 -3.71 -10.85
C LYS A 71 -9.04 -3.47 -10.10
N ASN A 72 -10.12 -4.12 -10.52
CA ASN A 72 -11.42 -4.01 -9.86
C ASN A 72 -11.40 -4.64 -8.46
N LYS A 73 -10.76 -5.79 -8.28
CA LYS A 73 -10.57 -6.41 -6.95
C LYS A 73 -9.76 -5.51 -6.02
N LEU A 74 -8.65 -4.96 -6.52
CA LEU A 74 -7.78 -4.08 -5.74
C LEU A 74 -8.50 -2.80 -5.32
N LYS A 75 -9.30 -2.21 -6.21
CA LYS A 75 -10.12 -1.04 -5.91
C LYS A 75 -11.13 -1.30 -4.79
N LYS A 76 -11.79 -2.46 -4.80
CA LYS A 76 -12.72 -2.87 -3.73
C LYS A 76 -12.00 -3.03 -2.40
N SER A 77 -10.88 -3.76 -2.38
CA SER A 77 -10.09 -3.96 -1.16
C SER A 77 -9.57 -2.63 -0.59
N LEU A 78 -9.16 -1.69 -1.46
CA LEU A 78 -8.72 -0.36 -1.03
C LEU A 78 -9.85 0.45 -0.39
N GLN A 79 -11.07 0.34 -0.92
CA GLN A 79 -12.25 0.97 -0.33
C GLN A 79 -12.62 0.35 1.02
N GLU A 80 -12.59 -0.98 1.15
CA GLU A 80 -12.83 -1.69 2.40
C GLU A 80 -11.80 -1.29 3.47
N ASN A 81 -10.51 -1.27 3.11
CA ASN A 81 -9.44 -0.85 4.02
C ASN A 81 -9.61 0.60 4.47
N ALA A 82 -10.07 1.50 3.59
CA ALA A 82 -10.33 2.89 3.95
C ALA A 82 -11.43 3.02 5.02
N LEU A 83 -12.49 2.20 4.93
CA LEU A 83 -13.55 2.13 5.94
C LEU A 83 -13.02 1.60 7.27
N VAL A 84 -12.25 0.50 7.25
CA VAL A 84 -11.64 -0.06 8.46
C VAL A 84 -10.71 0.95 9.14
N ILE A 85 -9.88 1.66 8.38
CA ILE A 85 -8.99 2.70 8.92
C ILE A 85 -9.80 3.83 9.55
N HIS A 86 -10.89 4.24 8.92
CA HIS A 86 -11.78 5.26 9.46
C HIS A 86 -12.40 4.82 10.79
N ASP A 87 -12.91 3.60 10.86
CA ASP A 87 -13.53 3.06 12.08
C ASP A 87 -12.50 2.92 13.22
N LEU A 88 -11.29 2.46 12.91
CA LEU A 88 -10.18 2.40 13.86
C LEU A 88 -9.74 3.78 14.37
N LYS A 89 -9.82 4.82 13.52
CA LYS A 89 -9.56 6.20 13.95
C LYS A 89 -10.61 6.68 14.95
N ILE A 90 -11.90 6.45 14.67
CA ILE A 90 -12.98 6.79 15.59
C ILE A 90 -12.80 6.05 16.93
N GLN A 91 -12.50 4.76 16.88
CA GLN A 91 -12.24 3.98 18.10
C GLN A 91 -11.04 4.51 18.88
N ASN A 92 -9.94 4.87 18.21
CA ASN A 92 -8.78 5.46 18.87
C ASN A 92 -9.07 6.85 19.47
N GLU A 93 -9.92 7.66 18.85
CA GLU A 93 -10.36 8.94 19.41
C GLU A 93 -11.23 8.73 20.65
N GLN A 94 -12.12 7.72 20.64
CA GLN A 94 -12.94 7.35 21.80
C GLN A 94 -12.14 6.69 22.93
N LEU A 95 -11.04 6.01 22.59
CA LEU A 95 -10.13 5.35 23.53
C LEU A 95 -9.01 6.27 24.04
N GLN A 96 -8.99 7.56 23.67
CA GLN A 96 -8.10 8.50 24.36
C GLN A 96 -8.49 8.50 25.84
N PRO A 97 -7.64 8.00 26.75
CA PRO A 97 -7.89 8.18 28.17
C PRO A 97 -7.84 9.68 28.41
N ASP A 98 -8.91 10.25 28.96
CA ASP A 98 -9.03 11.66 29.37
C ASP A 98 -7.66 12.30 29.58
N GLU A 99 -7.14 13.02 28.57
CA GLU A 99 -5.82 13.65 28.61
C GLU A 99 -5.75 14.78 29.67
N ASN A 100 -6.82 14.98 30.45
CA ASN A 100 -6.90 15.88 31.57
C ASN A 100 -7.02 15.12 32.90
N ILE A 101 -6.03 14.30 33.26
CA ILE A 101 -5.71 14.18 34.69
C ILE A 101 -5.18 15.55 35.12
N ASN A 102 -6.10 16.40 35.56
CA ASN A 102 -5.87 17.75 36.04
C ASN A 102 -4.88 17.65 37.21
N PHE A 103 -3.58 17.84 36.92
CA PHE A 103 -2.50 17.69 37.91
C PHE A 103 -2.54 18.93 38.80
N GLN A 104 -3.43 18.91 39.81
CA GLN A 104 -3.52 20.00 40.77
C GLN A 104 -2.21 20.05 41.59
N PRO A 105 -1.57 21.23 41.71
CA PRO A 105 -0.38 21.39 42.55
C PRO A 105 -0.74 20.98 43.99
N GLY A 106 -0.08 19.92 44.49
CA GLY A 106 -0.33 19.34 45.82
C GLY A 106 -0.80 17.87 45.81
N LYS A 107 -1.32 17.35 44.69
CA LYS A 107 -1.75 15.94 44.61
C LYS A 107 -0.54 15.02 44.45
N LYS A 108 -0.27 14.19 45.46
CA LYS A 108 0.80 13.18 45.44
C LYS A 108 0.36 11.99 44.58
N ILE A 109 0.75 11.96 43.30
CA ILE A 109 0.51 10.81 42.43
C ILE A 109 1.59 9.77 42.69
N LYS A 110 1.19 8.51 42.84
CA LYS A 110 2.09 7.37 42.99
C LYS A 110 1.83 6.35 41.88
N VAL A 111 2.91 5.84 41.30
CA VAL A 111 2.89 4.73 40.33
C VAL A 111 3.89 3.70 40.81
N ASP A 112 3.45 2.46 41.08
CA ASP A 112 4.30 1.36 41.59
C ASP A 112 5.16 1.72 42.81
N GLY A 113 4.61 2.55 43.70
CA GLY A 113 5.31 3.04 44.90
C GLY A 113 6.36 4.13 44.63
N TRP A 114 6.46 4.65 43.40
CA TRP A 114 7.25 5.84 43.06
C TRP A 114 6.40 7.09 43.12
N ASN A 115 6.95 8.19 43.64
CA ASN A 115 6.25 9.48 43.68
C ASN A 115 6.45 10.21 42.36
N VAL A 116 5.36 10.54 41.67
CA VAL A 116 5.39 11.31 40.43
C VAL A 116 5.24 12.79 40.75
N VAL A 117 6.17 13.60 40.23
CA VAL A 117 6.20 15.05 40.39
C VAL A 117 6.40 15.72 39.03
N ARG A 118 5.85 16.92 38.87
CA ARG A 118 6.17 17.81 37.76
C ARG A 118 7.26 18.78 38.21
N GLY A 119 8.39 18.78 37.51
CA GLY A 119 9.47 19.73 37.76
C GLY A 119 9.12 21.13 37.25
N ASN A 120 9.89 22.12 37.69
CA ASN A 120 9.77 23.51 37.23
C ASN A 120 10.10 23.66 35.73
N ASP A 121 10.82 22.69 35.16
CA ASP A 121 11.10 22.56 33.73
C ASP A 121 9.89 22.06 32.92
N GLY A 122 8.76 21.78 33.59
CA GLY A 122 7.52 21.33 32.97
C GLY A 122 7.45 19.83 32.71
N TYR A 123 8.49 19.06 33.08
CA TYR A 123 8.58 17.63 32.84
C TYR A 123 8.18 16.80 34.05
N PHE A 124 7.56 15.65 33.80
CA PHE A 124 7.21 14.67 34.83
C PHE A 124 8.38 13.74 35.14
N ARG A 125 8.58 13.46 36.42
CA ARG A 125 9.61 12.54 36.93
C ARG A 125 9.01 11.67 38.03
N ALA A 126 9.37 10.39 38.04
CA ALA A 126 9.06 9.46 39.12
C ALA A 126 10.28 9.31 40.04
N ASN A 127 10.09 9.50 41.34
CA ASN A 127 11.15 9.48 42.34
C ASN A 127 10.89 8.40 43.42
N ARG A 128 11.91 7.61 43.74
CA ARG A 128 11.86 6.64 44.85
C ARG A 128 13.22 6.53 45.53
N LYS A 129 13.21 6.36 46.86
CA LYS A 129 14.42 6.09 47.64
C LYS A 129 14.71 4.59 47.61
N ILE A 130 15.89 4.22 47.11
CA ILE A 130 16.35 2.82 46.99
C ILE A 130 17.78 2.76 47.54
N ARG A 131 18.04 1.84 48.49
CA ARG A 131 19.35 1.70 49.19
C ARG A 131 19.90 3.04 49.70
N GLY A 132 19.04 3.86 50.32
CA GLY A 132 19.42 5.16 50.88
C GLY A 132 19.54 6.32 49.88
N LYS A 133 19.55 6.05 48.56
CA LYS A 133 19.70 7.07 47.51
C LYS A 133 18.38 7.35 46.80
N VAL A 134 18.12 8.62 46.45
CA VAL A 134 16.95 8.98 45.64
C VAL A 134 17.26 8.71 44.18
N ILE A 135 16.43 7.89 43.54
CA ILE A 135 16.51 7.60 42.11
C ILE A 135 15.34 8.29 41.43
N SER A 136 15.62 8.93 40.29
CA SER A 136 14.64 9.62 39.45
C SER A 136 14.54 8.97 38.07
N VAL A 137 13.31 8.86 37.56
CA VAL A 137 13.01 8.36 36.21
C VAL A 137 12.26 9.45 35.45
N TYR A 138 12.78 9.84 34.29
CA TYR A 138 12.17 10.84 33.43
C TYR A 138 10.99 10.27 32.64
N LEU A 139 9.80 10.86 32.81
CA LEU A 139 8.56 10.38 32.22
C LEU A 139 8.20 11.11 30.92
N GLY A 140 8.45 12.42 30.83
CA GLY A 140 8.14 13.24 29.65
C GLY A 140 7.39 14.53 29.99
N LYS A 141 6.96 15.29 28.98
CA LYS A 141 6.17 16.54 29.17
C LYS A 141 4.71 16.28 29.56
N LYS A 142 4.13 15.20 29.06
CA LYS A 142 2.78 14.74 29.42
C LYS A 142 2.89 13.52 30.34
N PHE A 143 2.03 13.44 31.35
CA PHE A 143 1.95 12.26 32.21
C PHE A 143 1.07 11.20 31.55
N ASN A 144 1.57 9.97 31.47
CA ASN A 144 0.83 8.79 31.03
C ASN A 144 1.24 7.63 31.95
N GLU A 145 0.28 7.03 32.65
CA GLU A 145 0.54 6.04 33.69
C GLU A 145 1.17 4.77 33.12
N SER A 146 0.66 4.23 32.01
CA SER A 146 1.21 3.02 31.39
C SER A 146 2.66 3.21 30.95
N LYS A 147 2.99 4.35 30.33
CA LYS A 147 4.38 4.70 29.96
C LYS A 147 5.25 4.90 31.20
N ALA A 148 4.69 5.39 32.31
CA ALA A 148 5.41 5.53 33.56
C ALA A 148 5.74 4.18 34.19
N GLN A 149 4.77 3.26 34.24
CA GLN A 149 4.95 1.88 34.70
C GLN A 149 6.06 1.18 33.91
N GLU A 150 6.01 1.24 32.58
CA GLU A 150 7.02 0.64 31.70
C GLU A 150 8.44 1.18 31.97
N LYS A 151 8.60 2.51 32.03
CA LYS A 151 9.90 3.13 32.31
C LYS A 151 10.42 2.82 33.71
N ILE A 152 9.53 2.77 34.70
CA ILE A 152 9.88 2.38 36.08
C ILE A 152 10.35 0.94 36.11
N LYS A 153 9.64 0.02 35.45
CA LYS A 153 10.01 -1.40 35.35
C LYS A 153 11.40 -1.57 34.75
N ILE A 154 11.66 -0.95 33.60
CA ILE A 154 12.99 -0.98 32.95
C ILE A 154 14.08 -0.45 33.88
N LYS A 155 13.78 0.62 34.65
CA LYS A 155 14.75 1.17 35.61
C LYS A 155 15.01 0.21 36.76
N MET A 156 13.97 -0.44 37.30
CA MET A 156 14.08 -1.40 38.39
C MET A 156 14.89 -2.64 37.98
N GLU A 157 14.65 -3.20 36.80
CA GLU A 157 15.42 -4.33 36.26
C GLU A 157 16.93 -4.02 36.23
N LYS A 158 17.30 -2.82 35.75
CA LYS A 158 18.70 -2.36 35.72
C LYS A 158 19.33 -2.16 37.10
N LEU A 159 18.52 -1.96 38.14
CA LEU A 159 18.97 -1.77 39.51
C LEU A 159 19.06 -3.08 40.30
N VAL A 160 18.29 -4.10 39.92
CA VAL A 160 18.33 -5.45 40.51
C VAL A 160 19.55 -6.22 39.99
N LEU A 161 19.98 -5.97 38.76
CA LEU A 161 21.20 -6.55 38.15
C LEU A 161 22.52 -5.93 38.65
N LYS A 162 22.48 -5.04 39.67
CA LYS A 162 23.65 -4.37 40.28
C LYS A 162 23.71 -4.54 41.80
#